data_AF-A0A7J4J5I1-F1
#
_entry.id   AF-A0A7J4J5I1-F1
#
_cell.length_a   1.000
_cell.length_b   1.000
_cell.length_c   1.000
_cell.angle_alpha   90.00
_cell.angle_beta   90.00
_cell.angle_gamma   90.00
#
_symmetry.space_group_name_H-M   'P 1'
#
loop_
_entity.id
_entity.type
_entity.pdbx_description
1 polymer ?
#
loop_
_entity_poly.entity_id
_entity_poly.type
_entity_poly.pdbx_seq_one_letter_code
_entity_poly.pdbx_strand_id
1 'polypeptide(L)'
;MYWLFYTPQWFNGWDIAFDLVGLLVTFLIAAYSWRIYGLNRENKFKYLSLAFLLVSLSLLVKAFSSSVLYYGGVREVIVTALGPAVGPELRFSEILYRSAFFAQMVTTLGAWLLIFFISQKSRARLNKLYEVSQIGLFVYLIVLISVVANFQYVVFYLTSVVLLALIVLNYYKNYLNTDGNSNAWRVLTSFMLIFFGNILFIFVSLWDTLYVFGEVFTLGGYLLLLWTYHSIVSR
;
A
#
# COMPACT_ATOMS: atom_id res chain seq x y z
N MET A 1 4.77 23.53 12.86
CA MET A 1 3.95 22.36 13.23
C MET A 1 3.72 21.59 11.95
N TYR A 2 4.39 20.45 11.74
CA TYR A 2 4.29 19.71 10.48
C TYR A 2 3.04 18.83 10.51
N TRP A 3 1.95 19.30 9.91
CA TRP A 3 0.78 18.47 9.60
C TRP A 3 1.13 17.61 8.39
N LEU A 4 1.82 16.48 8.63
CA LEU A 4 2.11 15.50 7.58
C LEU A 4 0.86 14.74 7.12
N PHE A 5 -0.18 14.73 7.95
CA PHE A 5 -1.45 14.07 7.67
C PHE A 5 -2.59 15.08 7.74
N TYR A 6 -3.37 15.13 6.66
CA TYR A 6 -4.60 15.91 6.58
C TYR A 6 -5.79 15.02 6.99
N THR A 7 -5.74 14.48 8.20
CA THR A 7 -6.86 13.69 8.74
C THR A 7 -7.83 14.66 9.45
N PRO A 8 -9.14 14.60 9.15
CA PRO A 8 -10.14 15.38 9.90
C PRO A 8 -10.07 15.04 11.39
N GLN A 9 -10.12 16.05 12.25
CA GLN A 9 -9.97 15.83 13.70
C GLN A 9 -10.98 14.84 14.29
N TRP A 10 -12.20 14.82 13.75
CA TRP A 10 -13.27 13.92 14.17
C TRP A 10 -13.04 12.45 13.73
N PHE A 11 -12.16 12.23 12.74
CA PHE A 11 -11.83 10.89 12.22
C PHE A 11 -10.53 10.32 12.81
N ASN A 12 -9.78 11.13 13.58
CA ASN A 12 -8.60 10.66 14.28
C ASN A 12 -8.96 9.47 15.20
N GLY A 13 -8.24 8.37 15.07
CA GLY A 13 -8.48 7.13 15.81
C GLY A 13 -9.38 6.14 15.05
N TRP A 14 -10.36 6.61 14.29
CA TRP A 14 -11.12 5.76 13.38
C TRP A 14 -10.28 5.33 12.18
N ASP A 15 -9.43 6.22 11.68
CA ASP A 15 -8.44 5.89 10.64
C ASP A 15 -7.53 4.72 11.05
N ILE A 16 -7.09 4.65 12.30
CA ILE A 16 -6.33 3.52 12.83
C ILE A 16 -7.15 2.22 12.74
N ALA A 17 -8.44 2.26 13.08
CA ALA A 17 -9.29 1.08 12.95
C ALA A 17 -9.40 0.61 11.49
N PHE A 18 -9.56 1.55 10.55
CA PHE A 18 -9.56 1.25 9.11
C PHE A 18 -8.24 0.63 8.65
N ASP A 19 -7.10 1.20 9.07
CA ASP A 19 -5.77 0.69 8.76
C ASP A 19 -5.54 -0.71 9.34
N LEU A 20 -6.01 -0.99 10.56
CA LEU A 20 -5.91 -2.30 11.19
C LEU A 20 -6.78 -3.36 10.49
N VAL A 21 -8.01 -3.03 10.10
CA VAL A 21 -8.83 -3.94 9.30
C VAL A 21 -8.17 -4.17 7.95
N GLY A 22 -7.70 -3.11 7.29
CA GLY A 22 -6.95 -3.22 6.03
C GLY A 22 -5.70 -4.08 6.16
N LEU A 23 -4.95 -3.94 7.26
CA LEU A 23 -3.76 -4.74 7.58
C LEU A 23 -4.12 -6.22 7.66
N LEU A 24 -5.17 -6.56 8.40
CA LEU A 24 -5.62 -7.95 8.55
C LEU A 24 -6.07 -8.52 7.20
N VAL A 25 -6.86 -7.76 6.43
CA VAL A 25 -7.35 -8.18 5.10
C VAL A 25 -6.19 -8.41 4.14
N THR A 26 -5.24 -7.48 4.05
CA THR A 26 -4.08 -7.59 3.16
C THR A 26 -3.13 -8.71 3.59
N PHE A 27 -2.96 -8.92 4.90
CA PHE A 27 -2.22 -10.06 5.44
C PHE A 27 -2.88 -11.39 5.05
N LEU A 28 -4.21 -11.50 5.15
CA LEU A 28 -4.95 -12.69 4.71
C LEU A 28 -4.78 -12.93 3.21
N ILE A 29 -4.85 -11.89 2.36
CA ILE A 29 -4.57 -12.02 0.93
C ILE A 29 -3.14 -12.55 0.69
N ALA A 30 -2.16 -12.03 1.44
CA ALA A 30 -0.79 -12.50 1.36
C ALA A 30 -0.66 -13.99 1.74
N ALA A 31 -1.32 -14.40 2.82
CA ALA A 31 -1.35 -15.79 3.29
C ALA A 31 -2.03 -16.74 2.28
N TYR A 32 -3.18 -16.35 1.71
CA TYR A 32 -3.85 -17.13 0.66
C TYR A 32 -2.97 -17.24 -0.60
N SER A 33 -2.34 -16.15 -1.02
CA SER A 33 -1.44 -16.14 -2.18
C SER A 33 -0.23 -17.06 -1.95
N TRP A 34 0.33 -17.08 -0.74
CA TRP A 34 1.41 -17.99 -0.36
C TRP A 34 0.97 -19.46 -0.40
N ARG A 35 -0.24 -19.76 0.11
CA ARG A 35 -0.81 -21.11 0.05
C ARG A 35 -0.99 -21.59 -1.39
N ILE A 36 -1.51 -20.73 -2.27
CA ILE A 36 -1.65 -21.04 -3.70
C ILE A 36 -0.29 -21.25 -4.37
N TYR A 37 0.74 -20.48 -3.99
CA TYR A 37 2.10 -20.71 -4.45
C TYR A 37 2.62 -22.10 -4.05
N GLY A 38 2.34 -22.55 -2.82
CA GLY A 38 2.71 -23.89 -2.37
C GLY A 38 2.10 -25.01 -3.23
N LEU A 39 0.87 -24.82 -3.71
CA LEU A 39 0.13 -25.78 -4.54
C LEU A 39 0.56 -25.75 -6.02
N ASN A 40 0.60 -24.56 -6.63
CA ASN A 40 0.82 -24.41 -8.08
C ASN A 40 2.30 -24.24 -8.46
N ARG A 41 3.17 -23.89 -7.49
CA ARG A 41 4.60 -23.55 -7.69
C ARG A 41 4.87 -22.44 -8.70
N GLU A 42 3.86 -21.67 -9.11
CA GLU A 42 4.03 -20.53 -10.00
C GLU A 42 4.53 -19.29 -9.25
N ASN A 43 5.67 -18.73 -9.66
CA ASN A 43 6.30 -17.57 -9.02
C ASN A 43 5.40 -16.32 -8.94
N LYS A 44 4.39 -16.19 -9.82
CA LYS A 44 3.45 -15.06 -9.79
C LYS A 44 2.73 -14.94 -8.43
N PHE A 45 2.35 -16.07 -7.83
CA PHE A 45 1.65 -16.09 -6.54
C PHE A 45 2.60 -15.79 -5.38
N LYS A 46 3.89 -16.14 -5.51
CA LYS A 46 4.93 -15.77 -4.54
C LYS A 46 5.13 -14.26 -4.51
N TYR A 47 5.31 -13.63 -5.68
CA TYR A 47 5.47 -12.18 -5.75
C TYR A 47 4.21 -11.44 -5.31
N LEU A 48 3.03 -11.99 -5.58
CA LEU A 48 1.78 -11.40 -5.12
C LEU A 48 1.65 -11.45 -3.60
N SER A 49 2.02 -12.58 -3.00
CA SER A 49 2.09 -12.71 -1.54
C SER A 49 3.04 -11.69 -0.94
N LEU A 50 4.24 -11.53 -1.51
CA LEU A 50 5.20 -10.52 -1.07
C LEU A 50 4.64 -9.10 -1.20
N ALA A 51 3.96 -8.79 -2.31
CA ALA A 51 3.36 -7.47 -2.52
C ALA A 51 2.32 -7.14 -1.45
N PHE A 52 1.40 -8.05 -1.16
CA PHE A 52 0.39 -7.82 -0.11
C PHE A 52 0.96 -7.84 1.30
N LEU A 53 2.07 -8.55 1.54
CA LEU A 53 2.83 -8.45 2.78
C LEU A 53 3.43 -7.05 2.94
N LEU A 54 3.98 -6.47 1.86
CA LEU A 54 4.45 -5.09 1.87
C LEU A 54 3.32 -4.07 2.10
N VAL A 55 2.12 -4.28 1.52
CA VAL A 55 0.94 -3.44 1.85
C VAL A 55 0.58 -3.56 3.33
N SER A 56 0.54 -4.78 3.86
CA SER A 56 0.21 -5.02 5.27
C SER A 56 1.23 -4.37 6.21
N LEU A 57 2.52 -4.47 5.89
CA LEU A 57 3.60 -3.78 6.62
C LEU A 57 3.45 -2.26 6.55
N SER A 58 3.09 -1.72 5.39
CA SER A 58 2.83 -0.29 5.23
C SER A 58 1.69 0.19 6.13
N LEU A 59 0.57 -0.54 6.15
CA LEU A 59 -0.59 -0.24 7.00
C LEU A 59 -0.23 -0.36 8.49
N LEU A 60 0.62 -1.33 8.87
CA LEU A 60 1.12 -1.44 10.23
C LEU A 60 1.93 -0.21 10.63
N VAL A 61 2.85 0.24 9.77
CA VAL A 61 3.68 1.42 10.02
C VAL A 61 2.82 2.68 10.12
N LYS A 62 1.84 2.83 9.22
CA LYS A 62 0.88 3.95 9.24
C LYS A 62 0.07 3.94 10.53
N ALA A 63 -0.60 2.84 10.86
CA ALA A 63 -1.41 2.69 12.08
C ALA A 63 -0.58 2.95 13.35
N PHE A 64 0.65 2.44 13.40
CA PHE A 64 1.58 2.71 14.49
C PHE A 64 1.89 4.20 14.60
N SER A 65 2.28 4.85 13.50
CA SER A 65 2.60 6.28 13.49
C SER A 65 1.43 7.17 13.89
N SER A 66 0.22 6.87 13.39
CA SER A 66 -1.03 7.53 13.79
C SER A 66 -1.32 7.32 15.28
N SER A 67 -1.07 6.12 15.82
CA SER A 67 -1.27 5.82 17.25
C SER A 67 -0.38 6.69 18.14
N VAL A 68 0.89 6.88 17.77
CA VAL A 68 1.81 7.79 18.48
C VAL A 68 1.38 9.26 18.36
N LEU A 69 0.68 9.61 17.27
CA LEU A 69 0.17 10.96 17.05
C LEU A 69 -1.06 11.26 17.89
N TYR A 70 -2.02 10.35 17.93
CA TYR A 70 -3.30 10.59 18.59
C TYR A 70 -3.27 10.28 20.10
N TYR A 71 -2.49 9.29 20.54
CA TYR A 71 -2.51 8.84 21.93
C TYR A 71 -1.24 9.23 22.69
N GLY A 72 -1.36 10.21 23.59
CA GLY A 72 -0.25 10.72 24.41
C GLY A 72 0.45 9.63 25.23
N GLY A 73 -0.29 8.69 25.82
CA GLY A 73 0.31 7.59 26.60
C GLY A 73 1.23 6.69 25.77
N VAL A 74 0.89 6.41 24.50
CA VAL A 74 1.77 5.63 23.60
C VAL A 74 3.04 6.42 23.31
N ARG A 75 2.91 7.72 23.07
CA ARG A 75 4.04 8.62 22.82
C ARG A 75 5.01 8.67 24.01
N GLU A 76 4.49 8.81 25.22
CA GLU A 76 5.30 8.86 26.44
C GLU A 76 6.11 7.58 26.63
N VAL A 77 5.47 6.40 26.51
CA VAL A 77 6.16 5.10 26.62
C VAL A 77 7.30 4.99 25.60
N ILE A 78 7.07 5.40 24.35
CA ILE A 78 8.09 5.33 23.29
C ILE A 78 9.24 6.30 23.58
N VAL A 79 8.94 7.54 23.98
CA VAL A 79 9.97 8.54 24.32
C VAL A 79 10.81 8.06 25.51
N THR A 80 10.19 7.46 26.53
CA THR A 80 10.92 6.89 27.67
C THR A 80 11.78 5.69 27.27
N ALA A 81 11.26 4.78 26.44
CA ALA A 81 11.98 3.58 26.03
C ALA A 81 13.16 3.87 25.08
N LEU A 82 12.99 4.84 24.17
CA LEU A 82 13.99 5.16 23.13
C LEU A 82 14.84 6.39 23.46
N GLY A 83 14.49 7.15 24.49
CA GLY A 83 15.24 8.32 24.98
C GLY A 83 16.74 8.08 25.17
N PRO A 84 17.17 6.95 25.77
CA PRO A 84 18.60 6.66 25.93
C PRO A 84 19.37 6.48 24.61
N ALA A 85 18.71 6.03 23.54
CA ALA A 85 19.34 5.77 22.25
C ALA A 85 19.36 7.00 21.33
N VAL A 86 18.39 7.91 21.49
CA VAL A 86 18.22 9.08 20.60
C VAL A 86 18.78 10.37 21.21
N GLY A 87 19.00 10.41 22.54
CA GLY A 87 19.59 11.55 23.21
C GLY A 87 18.57 12.65 23.57
N PRO A 88 18.88 13.49 24.58
CA PRO A 88 17.93 14.40 25.21
C PRO A 88 17.54 15.62 24.36
N GLU A 89 18.28 15.95 23.30
CA GLU A 89 18.08 17.18 22.51
C GLU A 89 17.37 16.96 21.16
N LEU A 90 17.22 15.71 20.70
CA LEU A 90 16.61 15.46 19.41
C LEU A 90 15.08 15.50 19.50
N ARG A 91 14.45 16.17 18.53
CA ARG A 91 13.00 16.15 18.29
C ARG A 91 12.57 14.75 17.86
N PHE A 92 12.52 13.83 18.83
CA PHE A 92 12.26 12.41 18.63
C PHE A 92 10.98 12.18 17.83
N SER A 93 9.94 12.97 18.11
CA SER A 93 8.68 12.94 17.37
C SER A 93 8.89 13.17 15.87
N GLU A 94 9.67 14.18 15.48
CA GLU A 94 9.89 14.53 14.07
C GLU A 94 10.64 13.44 13.30
N ILE A 95 11.68 12.84 13.91
CA ILE A 95 12.44 11.74 13.31
C ILE A 95 11.56 10.48 13.18
N LEU A 96 10.78 10.17 14.21
CA LEU A 96 9.87 9.03 14.20
C LEU A 96 8.82 9.19 13.08
N TYR A 97 8.19 10.35 12.95
CA TYR A 97 7.21 10.58 11.88
C TYR A 97 7.82 10.48 10.49
N ARG A 98 8.97 11.11 10.26
CA ARG A 98 9.61 11.08 8.94
C ARG A 98 10.07 9.67 8.56
N SER A 99 10.60 8.91 9.52
CA SER A 99 11.05 7.54 9.28
C SER A 99 9.89 6.57 9.08
N ALA A 100 8.82 6.68 9.87
CA ALA A 100 7.61 5.90 9.68
C ALA A 100 6.96 6.20 8.32
N PHE A 101 6.83 7.49 7.97
CA PHE A 101 6.27 7.89 6.68
C PHE A 101 7.11 7.38 5.51
N PHE A 102 8.44 7.46 5.61
CA PHE A 102 9.34 6.88 4.60
C PHE A 102 9.17 5.36 4.48
N ALA A 103 9.11 4.63 5.60
CA ALA A 103 8.90 3.19 5.60
C ALA A 103 7.55 2.80 4.98
N GLN A 104 6.48 3.53 5.29
CA GLN A 104 5.17 3.38 4.67
C GLN A 104 5.25 3.60 3.14
N MET A 105 5.91 4.67 2.68
CA MET A 105 6.05 4.96 1.25
C MET A 105 6.78 3.86 0.49
N VAL A 106 7.97 3.47 0.97
CA VAL A 106 8.82 2.47 0.30
C VAL A 106 8.08 1.14 0.19
N THR A 107 7.38 0.73 1.25
CA THR A 107 6.64 -0.53 1.28
C THR A 107 5.39 -0.48 0.38
N THR A 108 4.60 0.59 0.42
CA THR A 108 3.43 0.76 -0.47
C THR A 108 3.82 0.82 -1.94
N LEU A 109 4.79 1.67 -2.30
CA LEU A 109 5.23 1.80 -3.69
C LEU A 109 5.88 0.52 -4.20
N GLY A 110 6.65 -0.16 -3.34
CA GLY A 110 7.17 -1.50 -3.61
C GLY A 110 6.07 -2.52 -3.89
N ALA A 111 4.99 -2.50 -3.12
CA ALA A 111 3.84 -3.36 -3.35
C ALA A 111 3.15 -3.09 -4.69
N TRP A 112 2.86 -1.83 -5.03
CA TRP A 112 2.25 -1.46 -6.31
C TRP A 112 3.11 -1.87 -7.49
N LEU A 113 4.42 -1.67 -7.39
CA LEU A 113 5.33 -2.10 -8.42
C LEU A 113 5.33 -3.62 -8.63
N LEU A 114 5.38 -4.40 -7.54
CA LEU A 114 5.31 -5.86 -7.65
C LEU A 114 4.00 -6.31 -8.30
N ILE A 115 2.87 -5.72 -7.90
CA ILE A 115 1.56 -5.99 -8.51
C ILE A 115 1.57 -5.62 -9.99
N PHE A 116 2.18 -4.49 -10.36
CA PHE A 116 2.32 -4.08 -11.75
C PHE A 116 3.08 -5.13 -12.58
N PHE A 117 4.24 -5.63 -12.11
CA PHE A 117 4.94 -6.69 -12.86
C PHE A 117 4.14 -7.98 -12.98
N ILE A 118 3.44 -8.37 -11.92
CA ILE A 118 2.59 -9.57 -11.95
C ILE A 118 1.44 -9.39 -12.95
N SER A 119 0.91 -8.17 -13.08
CA SER A 119 -0.19 -7.86 -14.00
C SER A 119 0.21 -7.89 -15.48
N GLN A 120 1.51 -7.82 -15.81
CA GLN A 120 1.99 -7.89 -17.19
C GLN A 120 1.98 -9.34 -17.71
N LYS A 121 1.33 -9.57 -18.86
CA LYS A 121 1.34 -10.89 -19.52
C LYS A 121 2.74 -11.25 -20.01
N SER A 122 3.08 -12.54 -19.86
CA SER A 122 4.37 -13.19 -20.19
C SER A 122 4.94 -13.02 -21.62
N ARG A 123 4.27 -12.31 -22.55
CA ARG A 123 4.74 -12.21 -23.94
C ARG A 123 6.02 -11.38 -24.12
N ALA A 124 6.38 -10.56 -23.13
CA ALA A 124 7.57 -9.72 -23.16
C ALA A 124 8.63 -10.12 -22.12
N ARG A 125 8.69 -11.41 -21.75
CA ARG A 125 9.78 -11.92 -20.91
C ARG A 125 11.07 -12.01 -21.74
N LEU A 126 11.59 -10.86 -22.19
CA LEU A 126 12.93 -10.74 -22.74
C LEU A 126 13.90 -11.09 -21.62
N ASN A 127 14.65 -12.18 -21.80
CA ASN A 127 15.88 -12.61 -21.13
C ASN A 127 16.07 -12.31 -19.62
N LYS A 128 16.47 -13.35 -18.86
CA LYS A 128 16.78 -13.35 -17.41
C LYS A 128 17.59 -12.14 -16.88
N LEU A 129 18.43 -11.50 -17.69
CA LEU A 129 19.20 -10.30 -17.32
C LEU A 129 18.37 -9.00 -17.33
N TYR A 130 17.35 -8.91 -18.19
CA TYR A 130 16.46 -7.76 -18.29
C TYR A 130 15.50 -7.69 -17.09
N GLU A 131 15.07 -8.85 -16.56
CA GLU A 131 14.30 -8.90 -15.30
C GLU A 131 15.10 -8.32 -14.12
N VAL A 132 16.40 -8.67 -13.98
CA VAL A 132 17.23 -8.20 -12.87
C VAL A 132 17.57 -6.71 -13.00
N SER A 133 17.88 -6.23 -14.20
CA SER A 133 18.18 -4.81 -14.43
C SER A 133 16.95 -3.91 -14.27
N GLN A 134 15.77 -4.37 -14.70
CA GLN A 134 14.52 -3.66 -14.44
C GLN A 134 14.23 -3.62 -12.95
N ILE A 135 14.24 -4.75 -12.24
CA ILE A 135 13.98 -4.77 -10.79
C ILE A 135 14.96 -3.84 -10.05
N GLY A 136 16.25 -3.83 -10.42
CA GLY A 136 17.24 -2.92 -9.84
C GLY A 136 16.96 -1.44 -10.11
N LEU A 137 16.66 -1.08 -11.37
CA LEU A 137 16.28 0.29 -11.75
C LEU A 137 15.00 0.74 -11.02
N PHE A 138 14.07 -0.17 -10.79
CA PHE A 138 12.83 0.15 -10.12
C PHE A 138 12.97 0.26 -8.60
N VAL A 139 13.80 -0.58 -7.96
CA VAL A 139 14.17 -0.38 -6.55
C VAL A 139 14.85 0.97 -6.39
N TYR A 140 15.76 1.32 -7.30
CA TYR A 140 16.39 2.65 -7.33
C TYR A 140 15.36 3.78 -7.47
N LEU A 141 14.42 3.68 -8.41
CA LEU A 141 13.36 4.68 -8.59
C LEU A 141 12.43 4.76 -7.39
N ILE A 142 12.07 3.65 -6.74
CA ILE A 142 11.27 3.67 -5.51
C ILE A 142 12.01 4.39 -4.40
N VAL A 143 13.28 4.08 -4.18
CA VAL A 143 14.08 4.74 -3.14
C VAL A 143 14.19 6.23 -3.44
N LEU A 144 14.51 6.58 -4.69
CA LEU A 144 14.64 7.97 -5.13
C LEU A 144 13.32 8.73 -4.96
N ILE A 145 12.20 8.16 -5.42
CA ILE A 145 10.89 8.79 -5.29
C ILE A 145 10.45 8.84 -3.82
N SER A 146 10.76 7.84 -3.01
CA SER A 146 10.42 7.85 -1.57
C SER A 146 11.23 8.92 -0.81
N VAL A 147 12.49 9.13 -1.19
CA VAL A 147 13.31 10.22 -0.67
C VAL A 147 12.72 11.58 -1.06
N VAL A 148 12.37 11.77 -2.34
CA VAL A 148 11.77 13.03 -2.82
C VAL A 148 10.38 13.25 -2.21
N ALA A 149 9.58 12.19 -2.09
CA ALA A 149 8.22 12.26 -1.55
C ALA A 149 8.19 12.41 -0.02
N ASN A 150 9.27 12.08 0.71
CA ASN A 150 9.39 12.41 2.14
C ASN A 150 9.22 13.92 2.39
N PHE A 151 9.50 14.75 1.39
CA PHE A 151 9.30 16.19 1.46
C PHE A 151 7.88 16.65 1.11
N GLN A 152 7.06 15.83 0.43
CA GLN A 152 5.74 16.21 -0.08
C GLN A 152 4.77 15.01 -0.15
N TYR A 153 3.79 14.99 0.75
CA TYR A 153 2.69 14.00 0.80
C TYR A 153 2.01 13.78 -0.57
N VAL A 154 1.79 14.87 -1.31
CA VAL A 154 1.14 14.85 -2.64
C VAL A 154 1.92 14.02 -3.66
N VAL A 155 3.26 14.07 -3.64
CA VAL A 155 4.12 13.35 -4.60
C VAL A 155 3.99 11.85 -4.42
N PHE A 156 3.84 11.37 -3.19
CA PHE A 156 3.63 9.95 -2.90
C PHE A 156 2.31 9.42 -3.49
N TYR A 157 1.20 10.12 -3.27
CA TYR A 157 -0.09 9.69 -3.82
C TYR A 157 -0.17 9.86 -5.33
N LEU A 158 0.45 10.91 -5.90
CA LEU A 158 0.54 11.06 -7.35
C LEU A 158 1.28 9.88 -7.99
N THR A 159 2.40 9.46 -7.39
CA THR A 159 3.15 8.29 -7.86
C THR A 159 2.33 7.01 -7.73
N SER A 160 1.65 6.81 -6.60
CA SER A 160 0.77 5.67 -6.37
C SER A 160 -0.37 5.61 -7.40
N VAL A 161 -0.99 6.75 -7.72
CA VAL A 161 -2.03 6.87 -8.76
C VAL A 161 -1.50 6.46 -10.13
N VAL A 162 -0.28 6.89 -10.51
CA VAL A 162 0.31 6.49 -11.80
C VAL A 162 0.54 4.97 -11.86
N LEU A 163 1.11 4.35 -10.81
CA LEU A 163 1.30 2.90 -10.76
C LEU A 163 -0.03 2.15 -10.78
N LEU A 164 -1.01 2.60 -9.99
CA LEU A 164 -2.35 2.01 -9.94
C LEU A 164 -3.10 2.16 -11.26
N ALA A 165 -2.94 3.28 -11.99
CA ALA A 165 -3.51 3.43 -13.33
C ALA A 165 -2.97 2.36 -14.29
N LEU A 166 -1.66 2.10 -14.25
CA LEU A 166 -1.04 1.05 -15.06
C LEU A 166 -1.54 -0.35 -14.68
N ILE A 167 -1.69 -0.62 -13.38
CA ILE A 167 -2.28 -1.88 -12.86
C ILE A 167 -3.72 -2.05 -13.36
N VAL A 168 -4.55 -1.01 -13.22
CA VAL A 168 -5.95 -1.01 -13.67
C VAL A 168 -6.03 -1.24 -15.17
N LEU A 169 -5.19 -0.58 -15.98
CA LEU A 169 -5.13 -0.79 -17.43
C LEU A 169 -4.76 -2.24 -17.79
N ASN A 170 -3.80 -2.85 -17.08
CA ASN A 170 -3.41 -4.23 -17.31
C ASN A 170 -4.53 -5.21 -16.93
N TYR A 171 -5.20 -5.01 -15.80
CA TYR A 171 -6.33 -5.85 -15.41
C TYR A 171 -7.57 -5.64 -16.29
N TYR A 172 -7.76 -4.42 -16.82
CA TYR A 172 -8.81 -4.15 -17.81
C TYR A 172 -8.55 -4.91 -19.11
N LYS A 173 -7.32 -4.88 -19.63
CA LYS A 173 -6.90 -5.72 -20.76
C LYS A 173 -7.08 -7.20 -20.45
N ASN A 174 -6.80 -7.65 -19.23
CA ASN A 174 -6.98 -9.04 -18.84
C ASN A 174 -8.47 -9.44 -18.80
N TYR A 175 -9.34 -8.57 -18.30
CA TYR A 175 -10.80 -8.78 -18.29
C TYR A 175 -11.35 -8.95 -19.72
N LEU A 176 -10.96 -8.07 -20.66
CA LEU A 176 -11.36 -8.18 -22.06
C LEU A 176 -10.84 -9.47 -22.73
N ASN A 177 -9.66 -9.95 -22.34
CA ASN A 177 -9.06 -11.17 -22.89
C ASN A 177 -9.59 -12.47 -22.28
N THR A 178 -10.45 -12.41 -21.25
CA THR A 178 -11.00 -13.59 -20.56
C THR A 178 -12.51 -13.67 -20.78
N ASP A 179 -12.99 -13.16 -21.92
CA ASP A 179 -14.41 -13.14 -22.32
C ASP A 179 -15.37 -12.64 -21.23
N GLY A 180 -14.95 -11.64 -20.44
CA GLY A 180 -15.80 -11.06 -19.41
C GLY A 180 -15.93 -11.89 -18.13
N ASN A 181 -14.97 -12.75 -17.80
CA ASN A 181 -14.99 -13.54 -16.56
C ASN A 181 -15.27 -12.68 -15.32
N SER A 182 -16.31 -13.05 -14.56
CA SER A 182 -16.75 -12.34 -13.35
C SER A 182 -15.64 -12.18 -12.30
N ASN A 183 -14.73 -13.15 -12.17
CA ASN A 183 -13.59 -13.02 -11.25
C ASN A 183 -12.59 -11.97 -11.73
N ALA A 184 -12.32 -11.90 -13.04
CA ALA A 184 -11.44 -10.88 -13.60
C ALA A 184 -12.04 -9.48 -13.44
N TRP A 185 -13.37 -9.34 -13.58
CA TRP A 185 -14.09 -8.11 -13.29
C TRP A 185 -13.92 -7.68 -11.82
N ARG A 186 -14.11 -8.59 -10.85
CA ARG A 186 -13.98 -8.25 -9.43
C ARG A 186 -12.56 -7.79 -9.07
N VAL A 187 -11.52 -8.42 -9.62
CA VAL A 187 -10.12 -7.97 -9.42
C VAL A 187 -9.93 -6.57 -10.01
N LEU A 188 -10.42 -6.31 -11.23
CA LEU A 188 -10.37 -4.99 -11.84
C LEU A 188 -11.07 -3.93 -10.98
N THR A 189 -12.31 -4.19 -10.56
CA THR A 189 -13.08 -3.28 -9.70
C THR A 189 -12.35 -3.01 -8.39
N SER A 190 -11.72 -4.04 -7.79
CA SER A 190 -10.93 -3.87 -6.56
C SER A 190 -9.80 -2.86 -6.74
N PHE A 191 -9.02 -2.99 -7.82
CA PHE A 191 -7.95 -2.04 -8.12
C PHE A 191 -8.46 -0.66 -8.55
N MET A 192 -9.63 -0.57 -9.20
CA MET A 192 -10.28 0.72 -9.46
C MET A 192 -10.66 1.44 -8.16
N LEU A 193 -11.22 0.73 -7.17
CA LEU A 193 -11.55 1.31 -5.87
C LEU A 193 -10.29 1.85 -5.17
N ILE A 194 -9.21 1.06 -5.13
CA ILE A 194 -7.93 1.50 -4.56
C ILE A 194 -7.36 2.71 -5.32
N PHE A 195 -7.44 2.70 -6.65
CA PHE A 195 -7.02 3.81 -7.51
C PHE A 195 -7.79 5.10 -7.20
N PHE A 196 -9.13 5.04 -7.13
CA PHE A 196 -9.95 6.19 -6.77
C PHE A 196 -9.66 6.68 -5.35
N GLY A 197 -9.42 5.77 -4.39
CA GLY A 197 -9.00 6.14 -3.05
C GLY A 197 -7.71 6.96 -3.05
N ASN A 198 -6.72 6.55 -3.85
CA ASN A 198 -5.45 7.28 -4.00
C ASN A 198 -5.59 8.63 -4.72
N ILE A 199 -6.54 8.78 -5.65
CA ILE A 199 -6.87 10.09 -6.23
C ILE A 199 -7.45 11.02 -5.16
N LEU A 200 -8.37 10.52 -4.33
CA LEU A 200 -8.97 11.33 -3.26
C LEU A 200 -7.91 11.82 -2.27
N PHE A 201 -6.92 10.98 -1.95
CA PHE A 201 -5.81 11.35 -1.09
C PHE A 201 -4.97 12.52 -1.64
N ILE A 202 -4.87 12.73 -2.96
CA ILE A 202 -4.16 13.88 -3.55
C ILE A 202 -4.84 15.20 -3.18
N PHE A 203 -6.17 15.21 -3.12
CA PHE A 203 -6.97 16.43 -2.98
C PHE A 203 -7.38 16.75 -1.53
N VAL A 204 -6.85 16.02 -0.54
CA VAL A 204 -7.22 16.21 0.86
C VAL A 204 -6.85 17.61 1.39
N SER A 205 -5.83 18.25 0.81
CA SER A 205 -5.52 19.65 1.14
C SER A 205 -6.61 20.64 0.73
N LEU A 206 -7.49 20.26 -0.21
CA LEU A 206 -8.65 21.06 -0.58
C LEU A 206 -9.77 20.84 0.45
N TRP A 207 -10.21 19.59 0.64
CA TRP A 207 -11.22 19.19 1.63
C TRP A 207 -10.77 17.94 2.40
N ASP A 208 -10.59 18.08 3.72
CA ASP A 208 -10.12 17.02 4.62
C ASP A 208 -11.00 15.76 4.61
N THR A 209 -12.31 15.94 4.38
CA THR A 209 -13.29 14.84 4.31
C THR A 209 -13.00 13.86 3.17
N LEU A 210 -12.27 14.28 2.13
CA LEU A 210 -11.82 13.40 1.05
C LEU A 210 -10.89 12.28 1.56
N TYR A 211 -10.20 12.49 2.68
CA TYR A 211 -9.40 11.46 3.34
C TYR A 211 -10.27 10.26 3.72
N VAL A 212 -11.42 10.51 4.34
CA VAL A 212 -12.34 9.47 4.82
C VAL A 212 -12.87 8.64 3.66
N PHE A 213 -13.28 9.30 2.58
CA PHE A 213 -13.69 8.60 1.37
C PHE A 213 -12.52 7.79 0.79
N GLY A 214 -11.31 8.36 0.75
CA GLY A 214 -10.10 7.66 0.34
C GLY A 214 -9.87 6.35 1.10
N GLU A 215 -10.02 6.37 2.42
CA GLU A 215 -9.93 5.18 3.28
C GLU A 215 -11.03 4.15 2.97
N VAL A 216 -12.28 4.60 2.85
CA VAL A 216 -13.42 3.72 2.54
C VAL A 216 -13.25 3.03 1.19
N PHE A 217 -12.85 3.77 0.15
CA PHE A 217 -12.59 3.22 -1.17
C PHE A 217 -11.43 2.22 -1.15
N THR A 218 -10.33 2.55 -0.46
CA THR A 218 -9.15 1.69 -0.36
C THR A 218 -9.47 0.38 0.37
N LEU A 219 -10.12 0.46 1.53
CA LEU A 219 -10.55 -0.70 2.31
C LEU A 219 -11.57 -1.56 1.54
N GLY A 220 -12.55 -0.92 0.89
CA GLY A 220 -13.52 -1.60 0.04
C GLY A 220 -12.85 -2.37 -1.09
N GLY A 221 -11.80 -1.80 -1.70
CA GLY A 221 -10.98 -2.49 -2.70
C GLY A 221 -10.25 -3.70 -2.14
N TYR A 222 -9.64 -3.62 -0.96
CA TYR A 222 -8.99 -4.77 -0.32
C TYR A 222 -9.97 -5.88 0.05
N LEU A 223 -11.14 -5.53 0.60
CA LEU A 223 -12.19 -6.50 0.95
C LEU A 223 -12.72 -7.23 -0.28
N LEU A 224 -12.98 -6.50 -1.37
CA LEU A 224 -13.44 -7.10 -2.63
C LEU A 224 -12.38 -8.04 -3.23
N LEU A 225 -11.11 -7.69 -3.12
CA LEU A 225 -10.00 -8.53 -3.58
C LEU A 225 -9.89 -9.81 -2.72
N LEU A 226 -9.96 -9.70 -1.40
CA LEU A 226 -9.98 -10.85 -0.49
C LEU A 226 -11.16 -11.78 -0.79
N TRP A 227 -12.36 -11.23 -0.98
CA TRP A 227 -13.55 -12.01 -1.33
C TRP A 227 -13.35 -12.77 -2.65
N THR A 228 -12.73 -12.13 -3.65
CA THR A 228 -12.42 -12.78 -4.92
C THR A 228 -11.47 -13.95 -4.73
N TYR A 229 -10.40 -13.79 -3.93
CA TYR A 229 -9.47 -14.87 -3.59
C TYR A 229 -10.16 -16.04 -2.88
N HIS A 230 -10.99 -15.74 -1.90
CA HIS A 230 -11.75 -16.75 -1.18
C HIS A 230 -12.64 -17.56 -2.12
N SER A 231 -13.37 -16.88 -3.02
CA SER A 231 -14.27 -17.53 -3.98
C SER A 231 -13.58 -18.43 -5.01
N ILE A 232 -12.30 -18.19 -5.29
CA ILE A 232 -11.48 -19.02 -6.19
C ILE A 232 -10.96 -20.26 -5.47
N VAL A 233 -10.54 -20.13 -4.20
CA VAL A 233 -9.98 -21.24 -3.42
C VAL A 233 -11.05 -22.21 -2.92
N SER A 234 -12.29 -21.74 -2.72
CA SER A 234 -13.41 -22.57 -2.26
C SER A 234 -14.07 -23.42 -3.36
N ARG A 235 -13.62 -23.28 -4.63
CA ARG A 235 -14.09 -24.08 -5.77
C ARG A 235 -13.09 -25.18 -6.07
#